data_AF-A0A960UAU1-F1
#
_entry.id   AF-A0A960UAU1-F1
#
_cell.length_a   1.000
_cell.length_b   1.000
_cell.length_c   1.000
_cell.angle_alpha   90.00
_cell.angle_beta   90.00
_cell.angle_gamma   90.00
#
_symmetry.space_group_name_H-M   'P 1'
#
loop_
_entity.id
_entity.type
_entity.pdbx_description
1 polymer ?
#
loop_
_entity_poly.entity_id
_entity_poly.type
_entity_poly.pdbx_seq_one_letter_code
_entity_poly.pdbx_strand_id
1 'polypeptide(L)'
;MEIRAEFVNPFIEAASLVFRQTLEIELIRGKLRIKDTPAPNYEVAIVIGVIGAYKGEVVYSMNLDCAYKMARKLMPGLDDEAVKDEYKDIIGEIGNMTTGN
;
A
#
# COMPACT_ATOMS: atom_id res chain seq x y z
N MET A 1 -11.41 -21.21 -6.39
CA MET A 1 -11.42 -19.94 -7.14
C MET A 1 -10.05 -19.77 -7.76
N GLU A 2 -9.96 -19.76 -9.08
CA GLU A 2 -8.68 -19.61 -9.78
C GLU A 2 -8.44 -18.11 -10.01
N ILE A 3 -7.52 -17.52 -9.25
CA ILE A 3 -7.12 -16.12 -9.44
C ILE A 3 -6.06 -16.13 -10.54
N ARG A 4 -6.34 -15.49 -11.67
CA ARG A 4 -5.34 -15.30 -12.73
C ARG A 4 -4.26 -14.34 -12.25
N ALA A 5 -2.99 -14.68 -12.48
CA ALA A 5 -1.86 -13.84 -12.09
C ALA A 5 -1.93 -12.43 -12.70
N GLU A 6 -2.52 -12.30 -13.88
CA GLU A 6 -2.79 -11.04 -14.59
C GLU A 6 -3.59 -10.02 -13.76
N PHE A 7 -4.36 -10.45 -12.76
CA PHE A 7 -5.10 -9.55 -11.88
C PHE A 7 -4.29 -8.99 -10.73
N VAL A 8 -3.21 -9.67 -10.35
CA VAL A 8 -2.44 -9.35 -9.15
C VAL A 8 -1.13 -8.67 -9.51
N ASN A 9 -0.51 -9.10 -10.62
CA ASN A 9 0.78 -8.59 -11.07
C ASN A 9 0.80 -7.06 -11.26
N PRO A 10 -0.23 -6.41 -11.87
CA PRO A 10 -0.22 -4.96 -12.03
C PRO A 10 -0.04 -4.21 -10.70
N PHE A 11 -0.75 -4.64 -9.65
CA PHE A 11 -0.63 -4.01 -8.33
C PHE A 11 0.73 -4.27 -7.66
N ILE A 12 1.35 -5.43 -7.89
CA ILE A 12 2.69 -5.74 -7.37
C ILE A 12 3.77 -4.89 -8.06
N GLU A 13 3.65 -4.76 -9.38
CA GLU A 13 4.56 -3.96 -10.20
C GLU A 13 4.41 -2.47 -9.89
N ALA A 14 3.17 -1.97 -9.80
CA ALA A 14 2.87 -0.62 -9.39
C ALA A 14 3.40 -0.31 -7.98
N ALA A 15 3.22 -1.23 -7.02
CA ALA A 15 3.74 -1.04 -5.66
C ALA A 15 5.27 -0.90 -5.66
N SER A 16 5.95 -1.76 -6.42
CA SER A 16 7.41 -1.72 -6.55
C SER A 16 7.88 -0.41 -7.21
N LEU A 17 7.15 0.04 -8.24
CA LEU A 17 7.44 1.29 -8.93
C LEU A 17 7.26 2.51 -8.03
N VAL A 18 6.12 2.62 -7.34
CA VAL A 18 5.81 3.74 -6.44
C VAL A 18 6.80 3.80 -5.28
N PHE A 19 7.14 2.66 -4.67
CA PHE A 19 8.14 2.65 -3.60
C PHE A 19 9.51 3.10 -4.10
N ARG A 20 9.92 2.66 -5.29
CA ARG A 20 11.20 3.07 -5.87
C ARG A 20 11.23 4.55 -6.25
N GLN A 21 10.16 5.07 -6.85
CA GLN A 21 10.12 6.45 -7.36
C GLN A 21 9.81 7.49 -6.28
N THR A 22 8.90 7.18 -5.36
CA THR A 22 8.43 8.15 -4.36
C THR A 22 9.19 7.99 -3.05
N LEU A 23 9.44 6.76 -2.61
CA LEU A 23 10.14 6.52 -1.34
C LEU A 23 11.63 6.23 -1.50
N GLU A 24 12.13 6.05 -2.74
CA GLU A 24 13.51 5.62 -3.01
C GLU A 24 13.86 4.31 -2.28
N ILE A 25 12.89 3.40 -2.17
CA ILE A 25 13.02 2.11 -1.49
C ILE A 25 12.76 0.99 -2.49
N GLU A 26 13.68 0.03 -2.56
CA GLU A 26 13.48 -1.21 -3.30
C GLU A 26 12.67 -2.20 -2.46
N LEU A 27 11.46 -2.55 -2.91
CA LEU A 27 10.63 -3.55 -2.25
C LEU A 27 11.12 -4.97 -2.53
N ILE A 28 11.17 -5.78 -1.48
CA ILE A 28 11.45 -7.22 -1.60
C ILE A 28 10.13 -7.97 -1.57
N ARG A 29 9.77 -8.60 -2.69
CA ARG A 29 8.55 -9.39 -2.82
C ARG A 29 8.64 -10.69 -2.02
N GLY A 30 7.65 -10.92 -1.16
CA GLY A 30 7.42 -12.20 -0.49
C GLY A 30 6.69 -13.23 -1.35
N LYS A 31 6.48 -14.43 -0.79
CA LYS A 31 5.70 -15.49 -1.46
C LYS A 31 4.23 -15.08 -1.61
N LEU A 32 3.68 -15.24 -2.82
CA LEU A 32 2.25 -15.08 -3.05
C LEU A 32 1.46 -16.21 -2.42
N ARG A 33 0.32 -15.86 -1.86
CA ARG A 33 -0.64 -16.80 -1.27
C ARG A 33 -2.05 -16.26 -1.44
N ILE A 34 -2.98 -17.18 -1.62
CA ILE A 34 -4.41 -16.86 -1.54
C ILE A 34 -4.77 -16.84 -0.06
N LYS A 35 -5.45 -15.78 0.40
CA LYS A 35 -5.98 -15.72 1.77
C LYS A 35 -7.40 -16.27 1.78
N ASP A 36 -7.73 -16.99 2.84
CA ASP A 36 -9.10 -17.50 3.07
C ASP A 36 -10.08 -16.38 3.47
N THR A 37 -9.54 -15.27 3.99
CA THR A 37 -10.29 -14.08 4.41
C THR A 37 -9.65 -12.79 3.90
N PRO A 38 -10.45 -11.78 3.50
CA PRO A 38 -9.94 -10.47 3.08
C PRO A 38 -9.44 -9.60 4.25
N ALA A 39 -9.58 -10.05 5.50
CA ALA A 39 -9.20 -9.28 6.68
C ALA A 39 -7.73 -8.80 6.61
N PRO A 40 -7.41 -7.53 6.95
CA PRO A 40 -6.03 -7.06 7.06
C PRO A 40 -5.20 -7.86 8.08
N ASN A 41 -3.88 -7.91 7.90
CA ASN A 41 -2.98 -8.64 8.83
C ASN A 41 -2.38 -7.73 9.91
N TYR A 42 -2.48 -6.41 9.74
CA TYR A 42 -1.82 -5.42 10.58
C TYR A 42 -2.78 -4.30 11.01
N GLU A 43 -2.28 -3.44 11.88
CA GLU A 43 -3.02 -2.36 12.56
C GLU A 43 -3.54 -1.29 11.61
N VAL A 44 -2.83 -1.02 10.51
CA VAL A 44 -3.21 -0.02 9.51
C VAL A 44 -3.59 -0.72 8.21
N ALA A 45 -4.73 -0.33 7.66
CA ALA A 45 -5.22 -0.81 6.38
C ALA A 45 -5.74 0.35 5.53
N ILE A 46 -5.32 0.38 4.27
CA ILE A 46 -5.86 1.24 3.22
C ILE A 46 -6.70 0.35 2.32
N VAL A 47 -7.96 0.72 2.12
CA VAL A 47 -8.91 -0.04 1.30
C VAL A 47 -9.35 0.85 0.15
N ILE A 48 -9.04 0.44 -1.08
CA ILE A 48 -9.40 1.18 -2.29
C ILE A 48 -10.30 0.32 -3.15
N GLY A 49 -11.52 0.81 -3.39
CA GLY A 49 -12.47 0.17 -4.30
C GLY A 49 -12.08 0.40 -5.76
N VAL A 50 -12.09 -0.66 -6.55
CA VAL A 50 -11.82 -0.62 -7.99
C VAL A 50 -13.08 -1.05 -8.74
N ILE A 51 -13.53 -0.19 -9.66
CA ILE A 51 -14.73 -0.39 -10.48
C ILE A 51 -14.35 -0.19 -11.94
N GLY A 52 -14.57 -1.20 -12.77
CA GLY A 52 -14.30 -1.16 -14.22
C GLY A 52 -14.69 -2.48 -14.88
N ALA A 53 -13.83 -3.02 -15.73
CA ALA A 53 -14.00 -4.37 -16.29
C ALA A 53 -14.10 -5.46 -15.19
N TYR A 54 -13.60 -5.15 -13.99
CA TYR A 54 -13.71 -5.97 -12.79
C TYR A 54 -14.14 -5.08 -11.62
N LYS A 55 -14.78 -5.69 -10.62
CA LYS A 55 -15.20 -5.03 -9.38
C LYS A 55 -14.53 -5.72 -8.20
N GLY A 56 -13.83 -4.96 -7.37
CA GLY A 56 -13.15 -5.50 -6.20
C GLY A 56 -12.54 -4.41 -5.34
N GLU A 57 -11.71 -4.84 -4.39
CA GLU A 57 -11.00 -3.96 -3.47
C GLU A 57 -9.51 -4.34 -3.47
N VAL A 58 -8.66 -3.32 -3.40
CA VAL A 58 -7.23 -3.49 -3.13
C VAL A 58 -6.98 -3.07 -1.69
N VAL A 59 -6.37 -3.99 -0.92
CA VAL A 59 -6.13 -3.80 0.51
C VAL A 59 -4.62 -3.77 0.78
N TYR A 60 -4.11 -2.61 1.16
CA TYR A 60 -2.73 -2.45 1.63
C TYR A 60 -2.73 -2.50 3.15
N SER A 61 -1.98 -3.42 3.75
CA SER A 61 -1.94 -3.59 5.21
C SER A 61 -0.50 -3.53 5.70
N MET A 62 -0.28 -2.70 6.71
CA MET A 62 1.05 -2.43 7.28
C MET A 62 0.93 -2.16 8.79
N ASN A 63 2.01 -2.38 9.53
CA ASN A 63 2.07 -1.98 10.94
C ASN A 63 2.23 -0.44 11.04
N LEU A 64 1.96 0.09 12.24
CA LEU A 64 2.02 1.53 12.46
C LEU A 64 3.44 2.12 12.27
N ASP A 65 4.47 1.35 12.65
CA ASP A 65 5.87 1.73 12.47
C ASP A 65 6.22 1.96 10.98
N CYS A 66 5.76 1.07 10.08
CA CYS A 66 5.95 1.23 8.64
C CYS A 66 5.29 2.52 8.13
N ALA A 67 4.02 2.76 8.52
CA ALA A 67 3.29 3.96 8.12
C ALA A 67 4.01 5.24 8.57
N TYR A 68 4.50 5.29 9.80
CA TYR A 68 5.25 6.42 10.33
C TYR A 68 6.62 6.61 9.67
N LYS A 69 7.31 5.52 9.33
CA LYS A 69 8.58 5.59 8.57
C LYS A 69 8.36 6.14 7.17
N MET A 70 7.28 5.73 6.50
CA MET A 70 6.89 6.28 5.20
C MET A 70 6.58 7.77 5.31
N ALA A 71 5.79 8.18 6.31
CA ALA A 71 5.49 9.59 6.57
C ALA A 71 6.75 10.44 6.75
N ARG A 72 7.69 10.01 7.62
CA ARG A 72 8.95 10.73 7.86
C ARG A 72 9.88 10.76 6.63
N LYS A 73 9.86 9.73 5.78
CA LYS A 73 10.68 9.69 4.55
C LYS A 73 10.17 10.69 3.52
N LEU A 74 8.85 10.85 3.41
CA LEU A 74 8.21 11.74 2.43
C LEU A 74 8.12 13.19 2.90
N MET A 75 7.96 13.40 4.21
CA MET A 75 7.93 14.71 4.86
C MET A 75 9.01 14.79 5.93
N PRO A 76 10.29 14.99 5.52
CA PRO A 76 11.38 15.09 6.47
C PRO A 76 11.20 16.32 7.37
N GLY A 77 11.44 16.14 8.68
CA GLY A 77 11.36 17.21 9.66
C GLY A 77 10.03 17.30 10.43
N LEU A 78 9.05 16.43 10.12
CA LEU A 78 7.88 16.26 11.00
C LEU A 78 8.31 15.72 12.37
N ASP A 79 7.80 16.33 13.43
CA ASP A 79 7.91 15.79 14.77
C ASP A 79 6.93 14.62 14.99
N ASP A 80 7.02 13.99 16.15
CA ASP A 80 6.24 12.80 16.47
C ASP A 80 4.73 13.04 16.55
N GLU A 81 4.31 14.27 16.85
CA GLU A 81 2.89 14.63 16.95
C GLU A 81 2.33 14.89 15.55
N ALA A 82 3.04 15.68 14.75
CA ALA A 82 2.68 15.93 13.35
C ALA A 82 2.66 14.64 12.51
N VAL A 83 3.58 13.69 12.74
CA VAL A 83 3.51 12.37 12.07
C VAL A 83 2.22 11.63 12.41
N LYS A 84 1.75 11.68 13.66
CA LYS A 84 0.51 10.99 14.07
C LYS A 84 -0.73 11.60 13.43
N ASP A 85 -0.69 12.89 13.12
CA ASP A 85 -1.78 13.60 12.47
C ASP A 85 -1.78 13.35 10.96
N GLU A 86 -0.60 13.36 10.33
CA GLU A 86 -0.47 13.37 8.87
C GLU A 86 -0.28 11.98 8.23
N TYR A 87 0.13 10.95 8.99
CA TYR A 87 0.52 9.67 8.37
C TYR A 87 -0.56 9.05 7.50
N LYS A 88 -1.85 9.23 7.86
CA LYS A 88 -2.98 8.64 7.14
C LYS A 88 -3.10 9.20 5.73
N ASP A 89 -2.95 10.51 5.60
CA ASP A 89 -3.04 11.20 4.32
C ASP A 89 -1.84 10.82 3.45
N ILE A 90 -0.64 10.83 4.03
CA ILE A 90 0.59 10.47 3.32
C ILE A 90 0.54 9.02 2.79
N ILE A 91 0.18 8.05 3.62
CA ILE A 91 0.09 6.65 3.15
C ILE A 91 -1.10 6.44 2.21
N GLY A 92 -2.19 7.21 2.38
CA GLY A 92 -3.35 7.22 1.49
C GLY A 92 -2.94 7.60 0.07
N GLU A 93 -2.10 8.62 -0.09
CA GLU A 93 -1.54 9.00 -1.38
C GLU A 93 -0.65 7.91 -1.99
N ILE A 94 0.15 7.20 -1.18
CA ILE A 94 0.88 6.01 -1.67
C ILE A 94 -0.07 4.93 -2.17
N GLY A 95 -1.16 4.66 -1.44
CA GLY A 95 -2.19 3.71 -1.85
C GLY A 95 -2.87 4.11 -3.16
N ASN A 96 -3.20 5.39 -3.31
CA ASN A 96 -3.80 5.96 -4.53
C ASN A 96 -2.85 5.84 -5.72
N MET A 97 -1.59 6.26 -5.57
CA MET A 97 -0.58 6.13 -6.63
C MET A 97 -0.35 4.67 -7.02
N THR A 98 -0.32 3.76 -6.05
CA THR A 98 -0.13 2.33 -6.33
C THR A 98 -1.32 1.73 -7.07
N THR A 99 -2.54 2.15 -6.75
CA THR A 99 -3.76 1.61 -7.38
C THR A 99 -4.03 2.24 -8.74
N GLY A 100 -3.58 3.48 -8.97
CA GLY A 100 -3.80 4.22 -10.19
C GLY A 100 -2.75 4.04 -11.29
N ASN A 101 -1.59 3.42 -10.98
CA ASN A 101 -0.57 3.04 -11.98
C ASN A 101 -0.96 1.74 -12.69
#